data_AF-A0A3A0F2A2-F1
#
_entry.id   AF-A0A3A0F2A2-F1
#
_cell.length_a   1.000
_cell.length_b   1.000
_cell.length_c   1.000
_cell.angle_alpha   90.00
_cell.angle_beta   90.00
_cell.angle_gamma   90.00
#
_symmetry.space_group_name_H-M   'P 1'
#
loop_
_entity.id
_entity.type
_entity.pdbx_description
1 polymer ?
#
loop_
_entity_poly.entity_id
_entity_poly.type
_entity_poly.pdbx_seq_one_letter_code
_entity_poly.pdbx_strand_id
1 'polypeptide(L)'
;MIMTSQAYKGIAQGLNEAIAFAGGKRRGFAVHNFPVAPTEVREARERLGLTQREFAENLLGVSVFTLRKWEQGQRQPTGAARTLIRVIRSNPGAVRKVLADTAA
;
A
#
# COMPACT_ATOMS: atom_id res chain seq x y z
N MET A 1 -21.54 43.23 -6.54
CA MET A 1 -21.51 42.30 -5.38
C MET A 1 -21.26 40.89 -5.93
N ILE A 2 -20.01 40.42 -5.93
CA ILE A 2 -19.69 39.10 -6.48
C ILE A 2 -20.03 38.07 -5.40
N MET A 3 -21.22 37.50 -5.49
CA MET A 3 -21.59 36.31 -4.72
C MET A 3 -20.64 35.19 -5.16
N THR A 4 -19.61 34.92 -4.37
CA THR A 4 -18.76 33.75 -4.62
C THR A 4 -19.63 32.50 -4.62
N SER A 5 -19.41 31.61 -5.60
CA SER A 5 -20.25 30.45 -5.79
C SER A 5 -20.27 29.58 -4.53
N GLN A 6 -21.41 28.94 -4.27
CA GLN A 6 -21.55 28.03 -3.13
C GLN A 6 -20.46 26.95 -3.13
N ALA A 7 -20.05 26.50 -4.33
CA ALA A 7 -18.94 25.57 -4.52
C ALA A 7 -17.60 26.15 -4.03
N TYR A 8 -17.28 27.41 -4.37
CA TYR A 8 -16.06 28.06 -3.90
C TYR A 8 -16.00 28.12 -2.37
N LYS A 9 -17.09 28.54 -1.72
CA LYS A 9 -17.16 28.64 -0.25
C LYS A 9 -16.96 27.28 0.42
N GLY A 10 -17.61 26.23 -0.09
CA GLY A 10 -17.48 24.87 0.44
C GLY A 10 -16.05 24.32 0.31
N ILE A 11 -15.39 24.52 -0.83
CA ILE A 11 -14.00 24.07 -1.04
C ILE A 11 -13.03 24.82 -0.12
N ALA A 12 -13.15 26.15 -0.03
CA ALA A 12 -12.31 26.96 0.84
C ALA A 12 -12.47 26.56 2.32
N GLN A 13 -13.71 26.29 2.75
CA GLN A 13 -14.00 25.79 4.08
C GLN A 13 -13.34 24.42 4.31
N GLY A 14 -13.55 23.45 3.42
CA GLY A 14 -12.97 22.10 3.56
C GLY A 14 -11.43 22.11 3.59
N LEU A 15 -10.79 23.02 2.85
CA LEU A 15 -9.34 23.16 2.88
C LEU A 15 -8.84 23.70 4.24
N ASN A 16 -9.53 24.69 4.81
CA ASN A 16 -9.22 25.20 6.15
C ASN A 16 -9.41 24.12 7.23
N GLU A 17 -10.45 23.29 7.09
CA GLU A 17 -10.69 22.13 7.96
C GLU A 17 -9.56 21.11 7.84
N ALA A 18 -9.07 20.82 6.63
CA ALA A 18 -7.92 19.93 6.40
C ALA A 18 -6.63 20.46 7.04
N ILE A 19 -6.36 21.78 6.94
CA ILE A 19 -5.21 22.42 7.60
C ILE A 19 -5.31 22.28 9.13
N ALA A 20 -6.48 22.56 9.70
CA ALA A 20 -6.71 22.42 11.14
C ALA A 20 -6.51 20.96 11.61
N PHE A 21 -6.96 19.99 10.81
CA PHE A 21 -6.74 18.57 11.07
C PHE A 21 -5.26 18.18 11.01
N ALA A 22 -4.52 18.68 10.01
CA ALA A 22 -3.07 18.46 9.91
C ALA A 22 -2.32 19.05 11.11
N GLY A 23 -2.78 20.21 11.62
CA GLY A 23 -2.28 20.85 12.84
C GLY A 23 -2.67 20.16 14.16
N GLY A 24 -3.31 18.99 14.10
CA GLY A 24 -3.60 18.16 15.28
C GLY A 24 -5.01 18.34 15.87
N LYS A 25 -5.86 19.19 15.31
CA LYS A 25 -7.27 19.30 15.73
C LYS A 25 -8.01 18.01 15.36
N ARG A 26 -8.64 17.35 16.33
CA ARG A 26 -9.39 16.10 16.12
C ARG A 26 -10.90 16.24 16.37
N ARG A 27 -11.31 17.14 17.27
CA ARG A 27 -12.73 17.36 17.60
C ARG A 27 -13.49 17.92 16.40
N GLY A 28 -14.60 17.25 16.02
CA GLY A 28 -15.42 17.60 14.85
C GLY A 28 -15.02 16.91 13.55
N PHE A 29 -13.99 16.06 13.57
CA PHE A 29 -13.56 15.27 12.42
C PHE A 29 -13.87 13.78 12.66
N ALA A 30 -14.46 13.11 11.66
CA ALA A 30 -14.58 11.67 11.64
C ALA A 30 -13.32 11.07 11.01
N VAL A 31 -12.56 10.28 11.78
CA VAL A 31 -11.41 9.53 11.28
C VAL A 31 -11.78 8.06 11.22
N HIS A 32 -11.87 7.51 10.02
CA HIS A 32 -12.07 6.08 9.82
C HIS A 32 -10.71 5.41 9.67
N ASN A 33 -10.21 4.87 10.77
CA ASN A 33 -9.08 3.95 10.71
C ASN A 33 -9.60 2.59 10.26
N PHE A 34 -9.21 2.17 9.06
CA PHE A 34 -9.41 0.80 8.61
C PHE A 34 -8.09 0.04 8.89
N PRO A 35 -7.98 -0.69 10.02
CA PRO A 35 -6.84 -1.56 10.23
C PRO A 35 -6.91 -2.69 9.18
N VAL A 36 -6.28 -2.47 8.04
CA VAL A 36 -6.02 -3.54 7.09
C VAL A 36 -4.87 -4.32 7.69
N ALA A 37 -5.18 -5.44 8.34
CA ALA A 37 -4.16 -6.39 8.79
C ALA A 37 -3.20 -6.66 7.61
N PRO A 38 -1.87 -6.59 7.80
CA PRO A 38 -0.93 -6.84 6.73
C PRO A 38 -1.23 -8.22 6.12
N THR A 39 -1.50 -8.27 4.81
CA THR A 39 -1.68 -9.57 4.17
C THR A 39 -0.34 -10.29 4.11
N GLU A 40 -0.38 -11.62 4.00
CA GLU A 40 0.85 -12.44 3.83
C GLU A 40 1.73 -11.90 2.68
N VAL A 41 1.12 -11.35 1.64
CA VAL A 41 1.81 -10.75 0.49
C VAL A 41 2.59 -9.50 0.90
N ARG A 42 1.95 -8.61 1.66
CA ARG A 42 2.60 -7.39 2.15
C ARG A 42 3.74 -7.71 3.11
N GLU A 43 3.51 -8.65 4.03
CA GLU A 43 4.55 -9.12 4.95
C GLU A 43 5.76 -9.71 4.19
N ALA A 44 5.51 -10.53 3.17
CA ALA A 44 6.57 -11.11 2.35
C ALA A 44 7.42 -10.02 1.69
N ARG A 45 6.79 -9.00 1.09
CA ARG A 45 7.50 -7.88 0.47
C ARG A 45 8.31 -7.09 1.48
N GLU A 46 7.71 -6.72 2.61
CA GLU A 46 8.38 -5.94 3.65
C GLU A 46 9.56 -6.70 4.26
N ARG A 47 9.47 -8.03 4.41
CA ARG A 47 10.60 -8.88 4.83
C ARG A 47 11.74 -8.89 3.83
N LEU A 48 11.50 -8.65 2.54
CA LEU A 48 12.56 -8.48 1.55
C LEU A 48 13.09 -7.04 1.46
N GLY A 49 12.40 -6.07 2.05
CA GLY A 49 12.78 -4.65 1.97
C GLY A 49 12.53 -4.02 0.60
N LEU A 50 11.65 -4.63 -0.21
CA LEU A 50 11.39 -4.20 -1.59
C LEU A 50 10.21 -3.22 -1.67
N THR A 51 10.28 -2.31 -2.64
CA THR A 51 9.14 -1.49 -3.05
C THR A 51 8.06 -2.35 -3.72
N GLN A 52 6.83 -1.84 -3.80
CA GLN A 52 5.76 -2.54 -4.52
C GLN A 52 6.13 -2.80 -5.99
N ARG A 53 6.85 -1.87 -6.62
CA ARG A 53 7.27 -2.01 -8.02
C ARG A 53 8.27 -3.14 -8.19
N GLU A 54 9.36 -3.13 -7.42
CA GLU A 54 10.40 -4.16 -7.50
C GLU A 54 9.83 -5.55 -7.19
N PHE A 55 8.99 -5.66 -6.16
CA PHE A 55 8.38 -6.93 -5.79
C PHE A 55 7.41 -7.46 -6.85
N ALA A 56 6.61 -6.57 -7.47
CA ALA A 56 5.66 -6.96 -8.52
C ALA A 56 6.38 -7.34 -9.81
N GLU A 57 7.25 -6.46 -10.31
CA GLU A 57 7.83 -6.55 -11.65
C GLU A 57 9.04 -7.48 -11.67
N ASN A 58 9.97 -7.34 -10.71
CA ASN A 58 11.26 -8.05 -10.77
C ASN A 58 11.21 -9.43 -10.13
N LEU A 59 10.32 -9.67 -9.16
CA LEU A 59 10.23 -10.94 -8.45
C LEU A 59 9.03 -11.79 -8.87
N LEU A 60 7.84 -11.19 -8.96
CA LEU A 60 6.59 -11.93 -9.17
C LEU A 60 6.12 -11.95 -10.64
N GLY A 61 6.63 -11.06 -11.49
CA GLY A 61 6.18 -10.94 -12.88
C GLY A 61 4.71 -10.54 -13.02
N VAL A 62 4.20 -9.72 -12.08
CA VAL A 62 2.82 -9.21 -12.11
C VAL A 62 2.79 -7.69 -12.13
N SER A 63 1.66 -7.10 -12.54
CA SER A 63 1.51 -5.64 -12.46
C SER A 63 1.45 -5.16 -11.00
N VAL A 64 1.94 -3.94 -10.76
CA VAL A 64 1.81 -3.26 -9.46
C VAL A 64 0.34 -3.15 -9.02
N PHE A 65 -0.58 -2.99 -9.98
CA PHE A 65 -2.02 -2.98 -9.69
C PHE A 65 -2.49 -4.32 -9.11
N THR A 66 -2.08 -5.45 -9.70
CA THR A 66 -2.38 -6.79 -9.17
C THR A 66 -1.81 -6.98 -7.77
N LEU A 67 -0.54 -6.59 -7.55
CA LEU A 67 0.08 -6.66 -6.23
C LEU A 67 -0.72 -5.85 -5.20
N ARG A 68 -1.14 -4.62 -5.52
CA ARG A 68 -1.95 -3.79 -4.61
C ARG A 68 -3.27 -4.45 -4.23
N LYS A 69 -3.96 -5.11 -5.17
CA LYS A 69 -5.17 -5.87 -4.87
C LYS A 69 -4.91 -7.03 -3.91
N TRP A 70 -3.74 -7.67 -3.99
CA TRP A 70 -3.31 -8.71 -3.05
C TRP A 70 -2.93 -8.14 -1.68
N GLU A 71 -2.18 -7.04 -1.63
CA GLU A 71 -1.79 -6.38 -0.38
C GLU A 71 -2.97 -5.76 0.37
N GLN A 72 -4.05 -5.42 -0.34
CA GLN A 72 -5.31 -4.94 0.23
C GLN A 72 -6.30 -6.07 0.55
N GLY A 73 -5.97 -7.33 0.26
CA GLY A 73 -6.83 -8.48 0.51
C GLY A 73 -8.05 -8.60 -0.42
N GLN A 74 -8.15 -7.76 -1.46
CA GLN A 74 -9.25 -7.80 -2.44
C GLN A 74 -9.15 -9.01 -3.37
N ARG A 75 -7.95 -9.56 -3.55
CA ARG A 75 -7.68 -10.80 -4.28
C ARG A 75 -6.59 -11.57 -3.56
N GLN A 76 -6.47 -12.86 -3.88
CA GLN A 76 -5.43 -13.72 -3.33
C GLN A 76 -4.50 -14.22 -4.45
N PRO A 77 -3.19 -14.37 -4.18
CA PRO A 77 -2.30 -15.07 -5.08
C PRO A 77 -2.72 -16.54 -5.21
N THR A 78 -2.49 -17.12 -6.38
CA THR A 78 -2.83 -18.51 -6.70
C THR A 78 -1.60 -19.25 -7.21
N GLY A 79 -1.66 -20.59 -7.21
CA GLY A 79 -0.61 -21.45 -7.74
C GLY A 79 0.78 -21.15 -7.16
N ALA A 80 1.78 -21.06 -8.03
CA ALA A 80 3.17 -20.83 -7.67
C ALA A 80 3.40 -19.53 -6.88
N ALA A 81 2.67 -18.46 -7.19
CA ALA A 81 2.80 -17.18 -6.48
C ALA A 81 2.46 -17.30 -4.98
N ARG A 82 1.42 -18.09 -4.64
CA ARG A 82 1.05 -18.35 -3.24
C ARG A 82 2.14 -19.10 -2.50
N THR A 83 2.71 -20.13 -3.13
CA THR A 83 3.81 -20.91 -2.55
C THR A 83 5.05 -20.05 -2.35
N LEU A 84 5.42 -19.25 -3.36
CA LEU A 84 6.56 -18.34 -3.28
C LEU A 84 6.40 -17.31 -2.15
N ILE A 85 5.21 -16.72 -1.99
CA ILE A 85 4.93 -15.80 -0.88
C ILE A 85 5.13 -16.46 0.48
N ARG A 86 4.70 -17.71 0.66
CA ARG A 86 4.96 -18.47 1.90
C ARG A 86 6.46 -18.73 2.10
N VAL A 87 7.18 -19.10 1.04
CA VAL A 87 8.64 -19.32 1.10
C VAL A 87 9.36 -18.04 1.51
N ILE A 88 9.01 -16.90 0.91
CA ILE A 88 9.58 -15.59 1.24
C ILE A 88 9.32 -15.24 2.71
N ARG A 89 8.11 -15.51 3.23
CA ARG A 89 7.81 -15.29 4.64
C ARG A 89 8.69 -16.17 5.51
N SER A 90 8.76 -17.47 5.26
CA SER A 90 9.49 -18.40 6.11
C SER A 90 11.01 -18.23 6.03
N ASN A 91 11.56 -17.88 4.86
CA ASN A 91 13.00 -17.77 4.64
C ASN A 91 13.34 -16.65 3.63
N PRO A 92 13.22 -15.37 4.03
CA PRO A 92 13.54 -14.25 3.15
C PRO A 92 15.03 -14.22 2.76
N GLY A 93 15.92 -14.73 3.62
CA GLY A 93 17.36 -14.76 3.37
C GLY A 93 17.74 -15.63 2.16
N ALA A 94 17.10 -16.79 1.99
CA ALA A 94 17.33 -17.64 0.83
C ALA A 94 16.91 -16.94 -0.48
N VAL A 95 15.77 -16.26 -0.48
CA VAL A 95 15.29 -15.53 -1.66
C VAL A 95 16.20 -14.34 -1.98
N ARG A 96 16.67 -13.60 -0.97
CA ARG A 96 17.64 -12.52 -1.18
C ARG A 96 18.93 -13.00 -1.83
N LYS A 97 19.44 -14.18 -1.45
CA LYS A 97 20.63 -14.79 -2.09
C LYS A 97 20.38 -15.06 -3.57
N VAL A 98 19.26 -15.73 -3.90
CA VAL A 98 18.89 -16.02 -5.29
C VAL A 98 18.76 -14.74 -6.12
N LEU A 99 18.18 -13.67 -5.54
CA LEU A 99 18.05 -12.38 -6.21
C LEU A 99 19.41 -11.68 -6.42
N ALA A 100 20.34 -11.82 -5.48
CA ALA A 100 21.69 -11.27 -5.61
C ALA A 100 22.51 -12.03 -6.67
N ASP A 101 22.38 -13.36 -6.72
CA ASP A 101 23.10 -14.21 -7.68
C ASP A 101 22.63 -13.97 -9.12
N THR A 102 21.35 -13.67 -9.33
CA THR A 102 20.79 -13.38 -10.66
C THR A 102 21.20 -12.00 -11.20
N ALA A 103 21.67 -11.10 -10.33
CA ALA A 103 22.10 -9.76 -10.72
C ALA A 103 23.60 -9.68 -11.08
N ALA A 104 24.34 -10.79 -10.95
CA ALA A 104 25.74 -10.95 -11.35
C ALA A 104 25.86 -11.61 -12.73
#